data_AF-A0A7Y4KJ21-F1
#
_entry.id   AF-A0A7Y4KJ21-F1
#
_cell.length_a   1.000
_cell.length_b   1.000
_cell.length_c   1.000
_cell.angle_alpha   90.00
_cell.angle_beta   90.00
_cell.angle_gamma   90.00
#
_symmetry.space_group_name_H-M   'P 1'
#
loop_
_entity.id
_entity.type
_entity.pdbx_description
1 polymer ?
#
loop_
_entity_poly.entity_id
_entity_poly.type
_entity_poly.pdbx_seq_one_letter_code
_entity_poly.pdbx_strand_id
1 'polypeptide(L)' 'MTVYDRYRTLLHKLALVRARAPGGDSPEADALLDTMDEVWDALSEGERAAMERERARLALAPDTRAVPA' A
#
# COMPACT_ATOMS: atom_id res chain seq x y z
N MET A 1 15.23 1.76 -1.40
CA MET A 1 13.77 1.49 -1.35
C MET A 1 13.25 2.08 -0.06
N THR A 2 12.29 3.00 -0.11
CA THR A 2 11.74 3.67 1.08
C THR A 2 10.71 2.78 1.80
N VAL A 3 10.38 3.12 3.05
CA VAL A 3 9.24 2.52 3.77
C VAL A 3 7.94 2.67 2.96
N TYR A 4 7.74 3.83 2.32
CA TYR A 4 6.59 4.08 1.45
C TYR A 4 6.57 3.11 0.26
N ASP A 5 7.71 2.88 -0.40
CA ASP A 5 7.81 1.90 -1.49
C ASP A 5 7.46 0.49 -1.03
N ARG A 6 7.95 0.09 0.15
CA ARG A 6 7.63 -1.21 0.76
C ARG A 6 6.13 -1.34 1.04
N TYR A 7 5.51 -0.32 1.65
CA TYR A 7 4.07 -0.30 1.94
C TYR A 7 3.22 -0.32 0.65
N ARG A 8 3.62 0.45 -0.38
CA ARG A 8 2.97 0.45 -1.70
C ARG A 8 3.06 -0.91 -2.38
N THR A 9 4.20 -1.61 -2.26
CA THR A 9 4.35 -2.98 -2.77
C THR A 9 3.42 -3.95 -2.06
N LEU A 10 3.25 -3.86 -0.74
CA LEU A 10 2.31 -4.71 0.00
C LEU A 10 0.85 -4.44 -0.43
N LEU A 11 0.46 -3.18 -0.56
CA LEU A 11 -0.86 -2.79 -1.09
C LEU A 11 -1.12 -3.37 -2.49
N HIS A 12 -0.13 -3.29 -3.38
CA HIS A 12 -0.25 -3.84 -4.73
C HIS A 12 -0.43 -5.37 -4.71
N LYS A 13 0.32 -6.08 -3.85
CA LYS A 13 0.16 -7.52 -3.66
C LYS A 13 -1.22 -7.86 -3.11
N LEU A 14 -1.71 -7.14 -2.10
CA LEU A 14 -3.04 -7.33 -1.53
C LEU A 14 -4.14 -7.16 -2.58
N ALA A 15 -4.04 -6.14 -3.45
CA ALA A 15 -4.98 -5.94 -4.55
C ALA A 15 -5.01 -7.11 -5.54
N LEU A 16 -3.83 -7.65 -5.89
CA LEU A 16 -3.72 -8.81 -6.78
C LEU A 16 -4.31 -10.08 -6.15
N VAL A 17 -4.07 -10.31 -4.86
CA VAL A 17 -4.61 -11.47 -4.13
C VAL A 17 -6.14 -11.37 -4.05
N ARG A 18 -6.68 -10.21 -3.69
CA ARG A 18 -8.14 -9.99 -3.64
C ARG A 18 -8.81 -10.14 -5.00
N ALA A 19 -8.17 -9.69 -6.08
CA ALA A 19 -8.69 -9.87 -7.43
C ALA A 19 -8.77 -11.36 -7.84
N ARG A 20 -7.93 -12.23 -7.25
CA ARG A 20 -7.92 -13.67 -7.51
C ARG A 20 -8.88 -14.47 -6.63
N ALA A 21 -9.29 -13.92 -5.50
CA ALA A 21 -10.21 -14.55 -4.54
C ALA A 21 -11.46 -13.69 -4.30
N PRO A 22 -12.42 -13.66 -5.25
CA PRO A 22 -13.64 -12.83 -5.16
C PRO A 22 -14.65 -13.26 -4.06
N GLY A 23 -14.25 -14.13 -3.13
CA GLY A 23 -15.05 -14.59 -1.98
C GLY A 23 -14.72 -13.91 -0.64
N GLY A 24 -13.78 -12.95 -0.62
CA GLY A 24 -13.48 -12.14 0.56
C GLY A 24 -12.45 -12.75 1.51
N ASP A 25 -12.53 -14.05 1.77
CA ASP A 25 -11.57 -14.74 2.64
C ASP A 25 -10.43 -15.38 1.83
N SER A 26 -9.21 -14.91 2.08
CA SER A 26 -7.99 -15.51 1.57
C SER A 26 -6.95 -15.48 2.68
N PRO A 27 -6.44 -16.64 3.14
CA PRO A 27 -5.36 -16.70 4.12
C PRO A 27 -4.11 -15.93 3.68
N GLU A 28 -3.90 -15.82 2.37
CA GLU A 28 -2.82 -15.00 1.80
C GLU A 28 -3.08 -13.50 1.94
N ALA A 29 -4.35 -13.07 1.83
CA ALA A 29 -4.72 -11.68 2.08
C ALA A 29 -4.58 -11.34 3.56
N ASP A 30 -4.95 -12.25 4.45
CA ASP A 30 -4.81 -12.07 5.90
C ASP A 30 -3.35 -11.95 6.32
N ALA A 31 -2.48 -12.86 5.85
CA ALA A 31 -1.04 -12.78 6.12
C ALA A 31 -0.39 -11.49 5.57
N LEU A 32 -0.90 -10.96 4.45
CA LEU A 32 -0.46 -9.68 3.91
C LEU A 32 -0.91 -8.50 4.78
N LEU A 33 -2.12 -8.55 5.33
CA LEU A 33 -2.62 -7.54 6.27
C LEU A 33 -1.83 -7.56 7.58
N ASP A 34 -1.56 -8.74 8.14
CA ASP A 34 -0.71 -8.89 9.33
C ASP A 34 0.69 -8.29 9.08
N THR A 35 1.29 -8.59 7.91
CA THR A 35 2.58 -8.01 7.53
C THR A 35 2.51 -6.49 7.38
N MET A 36 1.38 -5.95 6.90
CA MET A 36 1.20 -4.49 6.79
C MET A 36 1.10 -3.83 8.16
N ASP A 37 0.40 -4.46 9.11
CA ASP A 37 0.28 -3.99 10.50
C ASP A 37 1.64 -4.02 11.21
N GLU A 38 2.41 -5.10 11.07
CA GLU A 38 3.78 -5.17 11.60
C GLU A 38 4.70 -4.08 11.03
N VAL A 39 4.60 -3.83 9.72
CA VAL A 39 5.38 -2.77 9.07
C VAL A 39 4.97 -1.41 9.59
N TRP A 40 3.67 -1.17 9.78
CA TRP A 40 3.15 0.07 10.34
C TRP A 40 3.60 0.30 11.78
N ASP A 41 3.58 -0.75 12.60
CA ASP A 41 4.03 -0.72 14.00
C ASP A 41 5.54 -0.52 14.15
N ALA A 42 6.33 -1.01 13.20
CA ALA A 42 7.77 -0.78 13.17
C ALA A 42 8.15 0.67 12.78
N LEU A 43 7.21 1.48 12.26
CA LEU A 43 7.50 2.86 11.88
C LEU A 43 7.53 3.78 13.09
N SER A 44 8.57 4.61 13.17
CA SER A 44 8.57 5.77 14.06
C SER A 44 7.50 6.79 13.64
N GLU A 45 7.10 7.66 14.56
CA GLU A 45 6.16 8.76 14.26
C GLU A 45 6.62 9.64 13.10
N GLY A 46 7.94 9.90 13.00
CA GLY A 46 8.52 10.66 11.90
C GLY A 46 8.40 9.98 10.55
N GLU A 47 8.54 8.64 10.52
CA GLU A 47 8.36 7.83 9.31
C GLU A 47 6.89 7.73 8.91
N ARG A 48 5.97 7.57 9.88
CA ARG A 48 4.52 7.64 9.63
C ARG A 48 4.12 9.01 9.06
N ALA A 49 4.64 10.10 9.63
CA ALA A 49 4.40 11.45 9.13
C ALA A 49 5.03 11.71 7.74
N ALA A 50 6.20 11.12 7.45
CA ALA A 50 6.77 11.14 6.09
C ALA A 50 5.88 10.38 5.10
N MET A 51 5.33 9.25 5.53
CA MET A 51 4.45 8.43 4.71
C MET A 51 3.13 9.12 4.37
N GLU A 52 2.49 9.79 5.35
CA GLU A 52 1.27 10.57 5.11
C GLU A 52 1.52 11.79 4.22
N ARG A 53 2.68 12.46 4.35
CA ARG A 53 3.07 13.55 3.44
C ARG A 53 3.27 13.07 2.02
N GLU A 54 3.92 11.93 1.82
CA GLU A 54 4.11 11.36 0.48
C GLU A 54 2.77 10.88 -0.11
N ARG A 55 1.88 10.32 0.71
CA ARG A 55 0.51 9.97 0.31
C ARG A 55 -0.30 11.20 -0.12
N ALA A 56 -0.25 12.29 0.65
CA ALA A 56 -0.92 13.55 0.33
C ALA A 56 -0.35 14.17 -0.96
N ARG A 57 0.98 14.15 -1.12
CA ARG A 57 1.66 14.61 -2.34
C ARG A 57 1.19 13.84 -3.57
N LEU A 58 1.08 12.51 -3.47
CA LEU A 58 0.64 11.66 -4.58
C LEU A 58 -0.86 11.75 -4.86
N ALA A 59 -1.69 11.98 -3.84
CA ALA A 59 -3.13 12.23 -4.02
C ALA A 59 -3.41 13.56 -4.74
N LEU A 60 -2.50 14.53 -4.60
CA LEU A 60 -2.54 15.82 -5.30
C LEU A 60 -1.82 15.78 -6.66
N ALA A 61 -1.04 14.74 -6.94
CA ALA A 61 -0.41 14.58 -8.23
C ALA A 61 -1.51 14.25 -9.27
N PRO A 62 -1.71 15.08 -10.31
CA PRO A 62 -2.62 14.72 -11.39
C PRO A 62 -2.16 13.39 -11.97
N ASP A 63 -3.10 12.45 -12.12
CA ASP A 63 -2.83 11.12 -12.63
C ASP A 63 -2.32 11.24 -14.07
N THR A 64 -1.01 11.30 -14.23
CA THR A 64 -0.34 11.38 -15.54
C THR A 64 -0.40 10.04 -16.29
N ARG A 65 -1.19 9.07 -15.81
CA ARG A 65 -1.58 7.86 -16.55
C ARG A 65 -2.88 8.02 -17.35
N ALA A 66 -3.28 9.23 -17.70
CA ALA A 66 -4.18 9.42 -18.82
C ALA A 66 -3.47 8.94 -20.09
N VAL A 67 -3.67 7.67 -20.45
CA VAL A 67 -3.31 7.12 -21.76
C VAL A 67 -4.08 7.93 -22.80
N PRO A 68 -3.40 8.68 -23.69
CA PRO A 68 -4.10 9.32 -24.79
C PRO A 68 -4.65 8.22 -25.70
N ALA A 69 -5.97 8.29 -25.95
CA ALA A 69 -6.67 7.49 -26.94
C ALA A 69 -6.38 7.98 -28.37
#